data_AF-K6CJB4-F1
#
_entry.id   AF-K6CJB4-F1
#
_cell.length_a   1.000
_cell.length_b   1.000
_cell.length_c   1.000
_cell.angle_alpha   90.00
_cell.angle_beta   90.00
_cell.angle_gamma   90.00
#
_symmetry.space_group_name_H-M   'P 1'
#
loop_
_entity.id
_entity.type
_entity.pdbx_description
1 polymer ?
#
loop_
_entity_poly.entity_id
_entity_poly.type
_entity_poly.pdbx_seq_one_letter_code
_entity_poly.pdbx_strand_id
1 'polypeptide(L)'
;MIKGQGIIADDLLIGNEKLLTAHKILLTDSQTQSLREVEEKGMSIVLVAKAGQLKLIYGIADEIRPEVKKALTALRRNGMKKMVMLTGDNEVTARNVAKELGIDEVHANLLPEDKARIVSEFKSSGHKLAFIGDGINDSPSLALADIG
;
A
#
# COMPACT_ATOMS: atom_id res chain seq x y z
N MET A 1 -10.15 -21.36 8.67
CA MET A 1 -9.54 -20.02 8.51
C MET A 1 -8.75 -19.70 9.77
N ILE A 2 -7.51 -19.25 9.62
CA ILE A 2 -6.65 -18.78 10.73
C ILE A 2 -6.52 -17.27 10.59
N LYS A 3 -7.06 -16.55 11.57
CA LYS A 3 -7.13 -15.09 11.55
C LYS A 3 -5.73 -14.48 11.39
N GLY A 4 -5.57 -13.59 10.41
CA GLY A 4 -4.29 -12.93 10.11
C GLY A 4 -3.21 -13.82 9.49
N GLN A 5 -3.53 -15.07 9.12
CA GLN A 5 -2.57 -16.00 8.49
C GLN A 5 -3.08 -16.57 7.18
N GLY A 6 -4.34 -17.00 7.11
CA GLY A 6 -4.91 -17.54 5.88
C GLY A 6 -5.96 -18.63 6.08
N ILE A 7 -6.04 -19.56 5.15
CA ILE A 7 -7.03 -20.64 5.09
C ILE A 7 -6.29 -21.98 4.93
N ILE A 8 -6.80 -23.00 5.61
CA ILE A 8 -6.36 -24.39 5.49
C ILE A 8 -7.58 -25.21 5.10
N ALA A 9 -7.43 -26.08 4.10
CA ALA A 9 -8.40 -27.08 3.70
C ALA A 9 -7.65 -28.37 3.33
N ASP A 10 -7.89 -29.46 4.06
CA ASP A 10 -7.17 -30.73 3.89
C ASP A 10 -5.63 -30.55 3.87
N ASP A 11 -4.98 -30.88 2.76
CA ASP A 11 -3.54 -30.75 2.54
C ASP A 11 -3.14 -29.43 1.85
N LEU A 12 -4.09 -28.50 1.66
CA LEU A 12 -3.93 -27.21 0.99
C LEU A 12 -3.88 -26.06 2.02
N LEU A 13 -2.81 -25.26 1.94
CA LEU A 13 -2.60 -24.06 2.75
C LEU A 13 -2.51 -22.86 1.82
N ILE A 14 -3.32 -21.83 2.07
CA ILE A 14 -3.34 -20.58 1.32
C ILE A 14 -3.23 -19.43 2.31
N GLY A 15 -2.12 -18.68 2.29
CA GLY A 15 -1.91 -17.62 3.28
C GLY A 15 -0.56 -16.93 3.18
N ASN A 16 -0.13 -16.31 4.27
CA ASN A 16 1.17 -15.65 4.37
C ASN A 16 2.28 -16.60 4.87
N GLU A 17 3.50 -16.10 4.97
CA GLU A 17 4.65 -16.88 5.46
C GLU A 17 4.44 -17.47 6.84
N LYS A 18 3.76 -16.74 7.75
CA LYS A 18 3.49 -17.23 9.12
C LYS A 18 2.71 -18.55 9.08
N LEU A 19 1.76 -18.69 8.15
CA LEU A 19 1.01 -19.93 7.97
C LEU A 19 1.93 -21.09 7.56
N LEU A 20 2.82 -20.87 6.60
CA LEU A 20 3.74 -21.89 6.10
C LEU A 20 4.78 -22.28 7.16
N THR A 21 5.36 -21.30 7.85
CA THR A 21 6.32 -21.54 8.95
C THR A 21 5.68 -22.37 10.07
N ALA A 22 4.44 -22.05 10.46
CA ALA A 22 3.71 -22.81 11.48
C ALA A 22 3.50 -24.29 11.09
N HIS A 23 3.45 -24.59 9.79
CA HIS A 23 3.31 -25.95 9.25
C HIS A 23 4.63 -26.56 8.77
N LYS A 24 5.77 -25.94 9.13
CA LYS A 24 7.14 -26.42 8.82
C LYS A 24 7.39 -26.58 7.32
N ILE A 25 6.73 -25.77 6.50
CA ILE A 25 6.96 -25.74 5.06
C ILE A 25 8.16 -24.84 4.81
N LEU A 26 9.26 -25.44 4.35
CA LEU A 26 10.49 -24.73 4.06
C LEU A 26 10.49 -24.27 2.59
N LEU A 27 10.93 -23.03 2.39
CA LEU A 27 11.14 -22.45 1.07
C LEU A 27 12.53 -22.83 0.57
N THR A 28 12.66 -23.13 -0.72
CA THR A 28 13.98 -23.23 -1.36
C THR A 28 14.59 -21.85 -1.55
N ASP A 29 15.89 -21.76 -1.82
CA ASP A 29 16.55 -20.48 -2.10
C ASP A 29 15.91 -19.74 -3.28
N SER A 30 15.56 -20.47 -4.34
CA SER A 30 14.87 -19.91 -5.51
C SER A 30 13.47 -19.40 -5.18
N GLN A 31 12.72 -20.09 -4.32
CA GLN A 31 11.41 -19.64 -3.86
C GLN A 31 11.53 -18.41 -2.96
N THR A 32 12.53 -18.38 -2.08
CA THR A 32 12.83 -17.24 -1.21
C THR A 32 13.21 -16.01 -2.05
N GLN A 33 13.98 -16.20 -3.13
CA GLN A 33 14.30 -15.12 -4.05
C GLN A 33 13.07 -14.61 -4.79
N SER A 34 12.24 -15.52 -5.31
CA SER A 34 10.98 -15.17 -6.00
C SER A 34 10.02 -14.43 -5.07
N LEU A 35 9.97 -14.81 -3.79
CA LEU A 35 9.18 -14.15 -2.77
C LEU A 35 9.63 -12.68 -2.59
N ARG A 36 10.93 -12.47 -2.40
CA ARG A 36 11.52 -11.13 -2.26
C ARG A 36 11.24 -10.24 -3.46
N GLU A 37 11.32 -10.76 -4.68
CA GLU A 37 11.00 -10.00 -5.89
C GLU A 37 9.55 -9.51 -5.93
N VAL A 38 8.62 -10.23 -5.30
CA VAL A 38 7.22 -9.81 -5.17
C VAL A 38 7.05 -8.80 -4.02
N GLU A 39 7.75 -8.99 -2.90
CA GLU A 39 7.78 -8.04 -1.78
C GLU A 39 8.34 -6.68 -2.19
N GLU A 40 9.45 -6.66 -2.95
CA GLU A 40 10.09 -5.43 -3.45
C GLU A 40 9.19 -4.64 -4.41
N LYS A 41 8.24 -5.32 -5.06
CA LYS A 41 7.20 -4.68 -5.86
C LYS A 41 6.07 -4.10 -5.00
N GLY A 42 6.10 -4.28 -3.69
CA GLY A 42 5.08 -3.79 -2.76
C GLY A 42 3.75 -4.50 -2.93
N MET A 43 3.77 -5.73 -3.43
CA MET A 43 2.55 -6.52 -3.63
C MET A 43 2.18 -7.25 -2.33
N SER A 44 0.89 -7.40 -2.08
CA SER A 44 0.40 -8.33 -1.07
C SER A 44 0.65 -9.76 -1.52
N ILE A 45 1.17 -10.61 -0.64
CA ILE A 45 1.62 -11.95 -1.01
C ILE A 45 0.67 -13.01 -0.48
N VAL A 46 0.29 -13.92 -1.38
CA VAL A 46 -0.44 -15.15 -1.06
C VAL A 46 0.39 -16.34 -1.50
N LEU A 47 0.75 -17.17 -0.53
CA LEU A 47 1.48 -18.41 -0.70
C LEU A 47 0.50 -19.57 -0.73
N VAL A 48 0.65 -20.44 -1.72
CA VAL A 48 -0.15 -21.66 -1.85
C VAL A 48 0.77 -22.85 -1.70
N ALA A 49 0.52 -23.67 -0.69
CA ALA A 49 1.24 -24.91 -0.46
C ALA A 49 0.28 -26.10 -0.46
N LYS A 50 0.74 -27.22 -1.01
CA LYS A 50 0.00 -28.49 -1.05
C LYS A 50 0.91 -29.65 -0.71
N ALA A 51 0.42 -30.59 0.09
CA ALA A 51 1.17 -31.77 0.52
C ALA A 51 2.56 -31.42 1.11
N GLY A 52 2.60 -30.38 1.96
CA GLY A 52 3.82 -29.95 2.65
C GLY A 52 4.84 -29.19 1.80
N GLN A 53 4.49 -28.77 0.58
CA GLN A 53 5.40 -28.04 -0.32
C GLN A 53 4.74 -26.78 -0.87
N LEU A 54 5.49 -25.67 -0.91
CA LEU A 54 5.07 -24.48 -1.65
C LEU A 54 4.94 -24.81 -3.14
N LYS A 55 3.79 -24.45 -3.72
CA LYS A 55 3.49 -24.63 -5.15
C LYS A 55 3.41 -23.31 -5.91
N LEU A 56 2.90 -22.24 -5.28
CA LEU A 56 2.72 -20.93 -5.93
C LEU A 56 3.01 -19.77 -4.97
N ILE A 57 3.58 -18.71 -5.52
CA ILE A 57 3.68 -17.38 -4.91
C ILE A 57 2.82 -16.47 -5.78
N TYR A 58 1.82 -15.83 -5.19
CA TYR A 58 0.92 -14.93 -5.89
C TYR A 58 1.07 -13.52 -5.32
N GLY A 59 1.45 -12.57 -6.17
CA GLY A 59 1.47 -11.15 -5.85
C GLY A 59 0.15 -10.51 -6.24
N ILE A 60 -0.47 -9.79 -5.30
CA ILE A 60 -1.71 -9.04 -5.50
C ILE A 60 -1.38 -7.56 -5.31
N ALA A 61 -1.71 -6.74 -6.30
CA ALA A 61 -1.59 -5.29 -6.23
C ALA A 61 -2.87 -4.67 -6.75
N ASP A 62 -3.22 -3.53 -6.17
CA ASP A 62 -4.29 -2.70 -6.70
C ASP A 62 -3.81 -1.98 -7.96
N GLU A 63 -4.66 -1.96 -8.98
CA GLU A 63 -4.36 -1.26 -10.22
C GLU A 63 -4.61 0.24 -10.04
N ILE A 64 -3.62 1.06 -10.38
CA ILE A 64 -3.78 2.51 -10.40
C ILE A 64 -4.72 2.86 -11.53
N ARG A 65 -5.77 3.62 -11.21
CA ARG A 65 -6.76 4.01 -12.22
C ARG A 65 -6.09 4.85 -13.33
N PRO A 66 -6.27 4.53 -14.62
CA PRO A 66 -5.54 5.16 -15.72
C PRO A 66 -5.69 6.68 -15.80
N GLU A 67 -6.82 7.23 -15.33
CA GLU A 67 -7.12 8.66 -15.32
C GLU A 67 -6.31 9.46 -14.29
N VAL A 68 -5.84 8.83 -13.21
CA VAL A 68 -5.18 9.52 -12.08
C VAL A 68 -3.90 10.18 -12.55
N LYS A 69 -3.07 9.47 -13.31
CA LYS A 69 -1.81 10.02 -13.83
C LYS A 69 -2.02 11.24 -14.72
N LYS A 70 -3.07 11.23 -15.55
CA LYS A 70 -3.44 12.37 -16.40
C LYS A 70 -3.91 13.55 -15.56
N ALA A 71 -4.75 13.31 -14.54
CA ALA A 71 -5.24 14.34 -13.64
C ALA A 71 -4.11 15.01 -12.85
N LEU A 72 -3.21 14.23 -12.25
CA LEU A 72 -2.04 14.75 -11.52
C LEU A 72 -1.12 15.56 -12.45
N THR A 73 -0.87 15.07 -13.66
CA THR A 73 -0.08 15.83 -14.65
C THR A 73 -0.72 17.17 -14.98
N ALA A 74 -2.05 17.21 -15.15
CA ALA A 74 -2.78 18.44 -15.40
C ALA A 74 -2.70 19.41 -14.20
N LEU A 75 -2.85 18.90 -12.98
CA LEU A 75 -2.71 19.70 -11.75
C LEU A 75 -1.33 20.36 -11.65
N ARG A 76 -0.25 19.61 -11.92
CA ARG A 76 1.12 20.18 -11.97
C ARG A 76 1.24 21.30 -13.00
N ARG A 77 0.72 21.10 -14.21
CA ARG A 77 0.74 22.12 -15.27
C ARG A 77 -0.03 23.38 -14.91
N ASN A 78 -1.07 23.26 -14.07
CA ASN A 78 -1.87 24.37 -13.57
C ASN A 78 -1.30 25.01 -12.28
N GLY A 79 -0.05 24.70 -11.92
CA GLY A 79 0.66 25.41 -10.85
C GLY A 79 0.66 24.71 -9.49
N MET A 80 0.18 23.46 -9.39
CA MET A 80 0.38 22.67 -8.16
C MET A 80 1.88 22.38 -7.96
N LYS A 81 2.44 23.01 -6.92
CA LYS A 81 3.89 23.01 -6.65
C LYS A 81 4.39 21.70 -6.06
N LYS A 82 3.58 21.07 -5.21
CA LYS A 82 3.94 19.88 -4.43
C LYS A 82 2.74 18.96 -4.28
N MET A 83 2.96 17.67 -4.50
CA MET A 83 2.00 16.59 -4.29
C MET A 83 2.52 15.68 -3.18
N VAL A 84 1.69 15.45 -2.17
CA VAL A 84 2.01 14.61 -1.01
C VAL A 84 0.99 13.49 -0.94
N MET A 85 1.45 12.25 -0.78
CA MET A 85 0.59 11.09 -0.56
C MET A 85 0.64 10.65 0.89
N LEU A 86 -0.54 10.50 1.50
CA LEU A 86 -0.72 9.98 2.86
C LEU A 86 -1.48 8.65 2.79
N THR A 87 -0.85 7.54 3.15
CA THR A 87 -1.46 6.20 3.06
C THR A 87 -1.20 5.35 4.31
N GLY A 88 -2.13 4.42 4.58
CA GLY A 88 -1.96 3.37 5.58
C GLY A 88 -1.20 2.16 5.05
N ASP A 89 -0.95 2.08 3.75
CA ASP A 89 -0.17 1.01 3.14
C ASP A 89 1.29 1.02 3.62
N ASN A 90 1.98 -0.09 3.41
CA ASN A 90 3.40 -0.17 3.73
C ASN A 90 4.24 0.74 2.82
N GLU A 91 5.47 1.00 3.29
CA GLU A 91 6.41 1.93 2.65
C GLU A 91 6.74 1.55 1.20
N VAL A 92 6.89 0.26 0.91
CA VAL A 92 7.29 -0.23 -0.41
C VAL A 92 6.17 0.01 -1.42
N THR A 93 4.93 -0.40 -1.07
CA THR A 93 3.73 -0.17 -1.88
C THR A 93 3.55 1.33 -2.15
N ALA A 94 3.60 2.15 -1.10
CA ALA A 94 3.40 3.59 -1.20
C ALA A 94 4.44 4.26 -2.10
N ARG A 95 5.73 3.92 -1.95
CA ARG A 95 6.78 4.49 -2.79
C ARG A 95 6.67 4.08 -4.25
N ASN A 96 6.26 2.84 -4.53
CA ASN A 96 6.05 2.37 -5.90
C ASN A 96 4.91 3.14 -6.58
N VAL A 97 3.77 3.32 -5.90
CA VAL A 97 2.64 4.11 -6.39
C VAL A 97 3.05 5.57 -6.64
N ALA A 98 3.75 6.20 -5.68
CA ALA A 98 4.21 7.57 -5.82
C ALA A 98 5.18 7.76 -6.98
N LYS A 99 6.10 6.82 -7.19
CA LYS A 99 7.04 6.84 -8.31
C LYS A 99 6.31 6.75 -9.65
N GLU A 100 5.31 5.87 -9.76
CA GLU A 100 4.53 5.71 -10.99
C GLU A 100 3.72 6.95 -11.35
N LEU A 101 3.17 7.62 -10.32
CA LEU A 101 2.32 8.81 -10.44
C LEU A 101 3.10 10.13 -10.45
N GLY A 102 4.39 10.13 -10.10
CA GLY A 102 5.21 11.33 -10.01
C GLY A 102 4.85 12.23 -8.81
N ILE A 103 4.59 11.63 -7.65
CA ILE A 103 4.31 12.33 -6.39
C ILE A 103 5.63 12.69 -5.69
N ASP A 104 5.71 13.88 -5.09
CA ASP A 104 6.97 14.42 -4.51
C ASP A 104 7.33 13.80 -3.16
N GLU A 105 6.32 13.54 -2.34
CA GLU A 105 6.50 13.13 -0.95
C GLU A 105 5.47 12.07 -0.55
N VAL A 106 5.91 11.10 0.24
CA VAL A 106 5.10 9.96 0.68
C VAL A 106 5.25 9.80 2.19
N HIS A 107 4.11 9.64 2.86
CA HIS A 107 4.02 9.19 4.24
C HIS A 107 3.17 7.92 4.26
N ALA A 108 3.78 6.80 4.61
CA ALA A 108 3.17 5.48 4.62
C ALA A 108 3.00 4.94 6.05
N ASN A 109 2.32 3.80 6.20
CA ASN A 109 1.99 3.16 7.48
C ASN A 109 1.22 4.08 8.45
N LEU A 110 0.45 5.03 7.92
CA LEU A 110 -0.25 6.01 8.74
C LEU A 110 -1.56 5.48 9.32
N LEU A 111 -1.83 5.84 10.56
CA LEU A 111 -3.18 5.79 11.13
C LEU A 111 -4.00 7.02 10.69
N PRO A 112 -5.35 6.98 10.78
CA PRO A 112 -6.18 8.14 10.44
C PRO A 112 -5.77 9.43 11.18
N GLU A 113 -5.38 9.33 12.45
CA GLU A 113 -4.94 10.45 13.27
C GLU A 113 -3.62 11.05 12.79
N ASP A 114 -2.70 10.21 12.29
CA ASP A 114 -1.43 10.66 11.72
C ASP A 114 -1.64 11.49 10.47
N LYS A 115 -2.58 11.08 9.60
CA LYS A 115 -2.92 11.84 8.39
C LYS A 115 -3.41 13.24 8.77
N ALA A 116 -4.33 13.33 9.73
CA ALA A 116 -4.88 14.61 10.19
C ALA A 116 -3.79 15.52 10.79
N ARG A 117 -2.88 14.95 11.59
CA ARG A 117 -1.73 15.67 12.15
C ARG A 117 -0.83 16.26 11.05
N ILE A 118 -0.46 15.45 10.06
CA ILE A 118 0.40 15.90 8.95
C ILE A 118 -0.27 17.03 8.15
N VAL A 119 -1.58 16.91 7.88
CA VAL A 119 -2.34 17.98 7.20
C VAL A 119 -2.33 19.27 8.04
N SER A 120 -2.52 19.17 9.35
CA SER A 120 -2.45 20.31 10.28
C SER A 120 -1.06 20.98 10.29
N GLU A 121 0.01 20.20 10.24
CA GLU A 121 1.39 20.70 10.17
C GLU A 121 1.65 21.48 8.87
N PHE A 122 1.19 20.97 7.73
CA PHE A 122 1.29 21.69 6.47
C PHE A 122 0.49 23.00 6.49
N LYS A 123 -0.73 22.97 7.05
CA LYS A 123 -1.58 24.16 7.17
C LYS A 123 -0.93 25.22 8.06
N SER A 124 -0.39 24.81 9.20
CA SER A 124 0.27 25.70 10.17
C SER A 124 1.55 26.30 9.61
N SER A 125 2.19 25.63 8.64
CA SER A 125 3.34 26.13 7.88
C SER A 125 2.95 27.15 6.79
N GLY A 126 1.68 27.55 6.71
CA GLY A 126 1.18 28.58 5.79
C GLY A 126 0.88 28.08 4.37
N HIS A 127 0.86 26.77 4.13
CA HIS A 127 0.46 26.22 2.83
C HIS A 127 -1.05 26.34 2.61
N LYS A 128 -1.44 26.61 1.36
CA LYS A 128 -2.80 26.41 0.88
C LYS A 128 -2.97 24.97 0.43
N LEU A 129 -3.96 24.28 0.98
CA LEU A 129 -4.10 22.83 0.86
C LEU A 129 -5.39 22.45 0.14
N ALA A 130 -5.24 21.67 -0.93
CA ALA A 130 -6.30 20.84 -1.47
C ALA A 130 -6.05 19.40 -1.01
N PHE A 131 -7.04 18.77 -0.39
CA PHE A 131 -6.99 17.38 0.05
C PHE A 131 -7.96 16.55 -0.78
N ILE A 132 -7.56 15.33 -1.14
CA ILE A 132 -8.40 14.38 -1.89
C ILE A 132 -8.41 13.08 -1.10
N GLY A 133 -9.61 12.60 -0.73
CA GLY A 133 -9.79 11.38 0.06
C GLY A 133 -11.18 10.78 -0.14
N ASP A 134 -11.43 9.63 0.50
CA ASP A 134 -12.69 8.89 0.36
C ASP A 134 -13.87 9.47 1.18
N GLY A 135 -13.58 10.45 2.05
CA GLY A 135 -14.57 11.10 2.90
C GLY A 135 -14.97 10.32 4.15
N ILE A 136 -14.63 9.04 4.24
CA ILE A 136 -15.01 8.15 5.35
C ILE A 136 -13.86 8.05 6.36
N ASN A 137 -12.66 7.72 5.86
CA ASN A 137 -11.47 7.56 6.71
C ASN A 137 -10.69 8.87 6.83
N ASP A 138 -10.86 9.76 5.85
CA ASP A 138 -10.10 11.00 5.74
C ASP A 138 -10.91 12.26 6.11
N SER A 139 -12.10 12.11 6.72
CA SER A 139 -12.97 13.25 7.08
C SER A 139 -12.25 14.34 7.90
N PRO A 140 -11.40 14.00 8.90
CA PRO A 140 -10.65 15.02 9.64
C PRO A 140 -9.69 15.82 8.76
N SER A 141 -9.02 15.14 7.82
CA SER A 141 -8.08 15.77 6.89
C SER A 141 -8.79 16.69 5.89
N LEU A 142 -9.95 16.26 5.38
CA LEU A 142 -10.79 17.05 4.48
C LEU A 142 -11.29 18.34 5.16
N ALA A 143 -11.73 18.25 6.41
CA ALA A 143 -12.20 19.42 7.17
C ALA A 143 -11.09 20.44 7.46
N LEU A 144 -9.83 20.00 7.51
CA LEU A 144 -8.68 20.87 7.73
C LEU A 144 -8.17 21.54 6.46
N ALA A 145 -8.41 20.97 5.28
CA ALA A 145 -7.95 21.54 4.02
C ALA A 145 -8.66 22.87 3.67
N ASP A 146 -8.06 23.69 2.80
CA ASP A 146 -8.76 24.85 2.23
C ASP A 146 -9.81 24.40 1.21
N ILE A 147 -9.56 23.27 0.55
CA ILE A 147 -10.46 22.58 -0.38
C ILE A 147 -10.39 21.08 -0.09
N GLY A 148 -11.53 20.43 0.12
CA GLY A 148 -11.67 18.99 0.32
C GLY A 148 -12.65 18.37 -0.67
#